data_AF-A0A959AQF9-F1
#
_entry.id   AF-A0A959AQF9-F1
#
_cell.length_a   1.000
_cell.length_b   1.000
_cell.length_c   1.000
_cell.angle_alpha   90.00
_cell.angle_beta   90.00
_cell.angle_gamma   90.00
#
_symmetry.space_group_name_H-M   'P 1'
#
loop_
_entity.id
_entity.type
_entity.pdbx_description
1 polymer ?
#
loop_
_entity_poly.entity_id
_entity_poly.type
_entity_poly.pdbx_seq_one_letter_code
_entity_poly.pdbx_strand_id
1 'polypeptide(L)'
;MQQFRLPALITVLVLVLSALACKHDPILNGGIDPTDTLPDPPGNPGGNPVTGVPCDPDSVYFQNQILPILISNCTESGCHNAVDKEDGVVLSSYAGLMSTVEHVTDPNWGENKLMRALLDDDPDDRMPYGKAPLSQEQINLIGTWIQQGAKNNSCNENQGACETASVKYSAFVQPLVQARCQGCHS
;
A
#
# COMPACT_ATOMS: atom_id res chain seq x y z
N MET A 1 57.87 8.44 11.55
CA MET A 1 56.64 8.57 10.74
C MET A 1 55.54 7.56 11.15
N GLN A 2 55.43 7.17 12.42
CA GLN A 2 54.48 6.14 12.90
C GLN A 2 53.38 6.70 13.83
N GLN A 3 53.55 7.93 14.34
CA GLN A 3 52.68 8.52 15.37
C GLN A 3 51.31 9.00 14.83
N PHE A 4 51.21 9.38 13.55
CA PHE A 4 49.99 9.93 12.95
C PHE A 4 49.04 8.88 12.36
N ARG A 5 49.49 7.62 12.20
CA ARG A 5 48.67 6.55 11.61
C ARG A 5 47.72 5.92 12.63
N LEU A 6 48.09 5.90 13.91
CA LEU A 6 47.27 5.33 14.98
C LEU A 6 45.96 6.11 15.25
N PRO A 7 45.96 7.47 15.36
CA PRO A 7 44.71 8.20 15.59
C PRO A 7 43.78 8.18 14.37
N ALA A 8 44.34 8.14 13.15
CA ALA A 8 43.57 8.03 11.91
C ALA A 8 42.89 6.65 11.77
N LEU A 9 43.57 5.57 12.18
CA LEU A 9 42.97 4.23 12.22
C LEU A 9 41.85 4.12 13.25
N ILE A 10 42.01 4.75 14.42
CA ILE A 10 40.98 4.74 15.47
C ILE A 10 39.76 5.56 15.04
N THR A 11 39.94 6.72 14.40
CA THR A 11 38.82 7.53 13.91
C THR A 11 38.05 6.86 12.77
N VAL A 12 38.74 6.22 11.83
CA VAL A 12 38.09 5.42 10.77
C VAL A 12 37.36 4.22 11.36
N LEU A 13 37.95 3.53 12.35
CA LEU A 13 37.31 2.41 13.02
C LEU A 13 36.02 2.85 13.75
N VAL A 14 36.06 3.96 14.48
CA VAL A 14 34.87 4.51 15.18
C VAL A 14 33.79 4.97 14.19
N LEU A 15 34.15 5.57 13.05
CA LEU A 15 33.21 5.96 11.98
C LEU A 15 32.58 4.74 11.30
N VAL A 16 33.33 3.67 11.08
CA VAL A 16 32.81 2.41 10.51
C VAL A 16 31.90 1.68 11.50
N LEU A 17 32.26 1.64 12.78
CA LEU A 17 31.43 1.05 13.85
C LEU A 17 30.13 1.84 14.10
N SER A 18 30.13 3.17 13.92
CA SER A 18 28.91 3.98 14.03
C SER A 18 28.01 3.86 12.81
N ALA A 19 28.55 3.62 11.61
CA ALA A 19 27.76 3.31 10.42
C ALA A 19 27.10 1.91 10.48
N LEU A 20 27.71 0.95 11.19
CA LEU A 20 27.15 -0.39 11.45
C LEU A 20 26.07 -0.40 12.55
N ALA A 21 25.95 0.66 13.36
CA ALA A 21 25.00 0.75 14.47
C ALA A 21 23.60 1.22 14.05
N CYS A 22 23.39 1.62 12.79
CA CYS A 22 22.10 2.15 12.31
C CYS A 22 21.21 1.13 11.57
N LYS A 23 21.32 -0.17 11.89
CA LYS A 23 20.24 -1.15 11.63
C LYS A 23 20.21 -2.23 12.71
N HIS A 24 19.55 -1.93 13.82
CA HIS A 24 18.77 -2.95 14.52
C HIS A 24 17.33 -2.45 14.54
N ASP A 25 16.50 -3.05 13.69
CA ASP A 25 15.08 -3.14 14.02
C ASP A 25 14.98 -3.93 15.33
N PRO A 26 14.12 -3.54 16.27
CA PRO A 26 13.89 -4.34 17.46
C PRO A 26 13.39 -5.73 17.02
N ILE A 27 14.18 -6.77 17.30
CA ILE A 27 13.75 -8.16 17.18
C ILE A 27 12.67 -8.38 18.25
N LEU A 28 11.42 -8.15 17.89
CA LEU A 28 10.27 -8.65 18.64
C LEU A 28 10.14 -10.14 18.34
N ASN A 29 10.94 -10.94 19.05
CA ASN A 29 10.86 -12.39 18.99
C ASN A 29 9.53 -12.85 19.59
N GLY A 30 8.57 -13.18 18.72
CA GLY A 30 7.41 -14.00 19.05
C GLY A 30 6.25 -13.27 19.73
N GLY A 31 5.21 -12.99 18.94
CA GLY A 31 3.82 -13.28 19.33
C GLY A 31 3.27 -12.66 20.63
N ILE A 32 3.74 -11.50 21.03
CA ILE A 32 3.02 -10.63 21.95
C ILE A 32 2.84 -9.28 21.27
N ASP A 33 1.80 -9.22 20.44
CA ASP A 33 0.94 -8.03 20.51
C ASP A 33 0.64 -7.83 22.00
N PRO A 34 1.04 -6.71 22.63
CA PRO A 34 0.71 -6.48 24.02
C PRO A 34 -0.80 -6.58 24.15
N THR A 35 -1.26 -7.72 24.66
CA THR A 35 -2.67 -7.93 24.93
C THR A 35 -3.09 -6.81 25.85
N ASP A 36 -4.04 -6.01 25.40
CA ASP A 36 -4.61 -4.96 26.22
C ASP A 36 -5.25 -5.62 27.45
N THR A 37 -4.51 -5.60 28.56
CA THR A 37 -4.97 -6.11 29.86
C THR A 37 -5.80 -5.08 30.62
N LEU A 38 -5.98 -3.87 30.08
CA LEU A 38 -6.82 -2.87 30.70
C LEU A 38 -8.30 -3.19 30.40
N PRO A 39 -9.17 -3.15 31.40
CA PRO A 39 -10.61 -3.15 31.13
C PRO A 39 -10.96 -1.90 30.33
N ASP A 40 -11.73 -2.06 29.26
CA ASP A 40 -12.31 -0.94 28.52
C ASP A 40 -13.00 0.03 29.51
N PRO A 41 -12.72 1.35 29.43
CA PRO A 41 -13.43 2.30 30.27
C PRO A 41 -14.92 2.27 29.93
N PRO A 42 -15.83 2.23 30.93
CA PRO A 42 -17.25 2.26 30.66
C PRO A 42 -17.63 3.65 30.13
N GLY A 43 -17.92 3.73 28.84
CA GLY A 43 -18.61 4.87 28.23
C GLY A 43 -17.74 5.83 27.41
N ASN A 44 -17.16 5.35 26.31
CA ASN A 44 -16.89 6.24 25.17
C ASN A 44 -18.08 6.16 24.18
N PRO A 45 -18.99 7.14 24.13
CA PRO A 45 -20.05 7.20 23.12
C PRO A 45 -19.57 7.86 21.82
N GLY A 46 -18.25 7.99 21.60
CA GLY A 46 -17.67 8.76 20.50
C GLY A 46 -16.88 7.97 19.45
N GLY A 47 -16.86 6.63 19.52
CA GLY A 47 -16.33 5.82 18.42
C GLY A 47 -17.29 5.89 17.26
N ASN A 48 -17.05 6.79 16.31
CA ASN A 48 -17.71 6.70 15.01
C ASN A 48 -17.39 5.30 14.47
N PRO A 49 -18.37 4.42 14.20
CA PRO A 49 -18.07 3.13 13.62
C PRO A 49 -17.43 3.43 12.28
N VAL A 50 -16.10 3.34 12.22
CA VAL A 50 -15.40 3.37 10.95
C VAL A 50 -15.95 2.11 10.28
N THR A 51 -16.89 2.28 9.37
CA THR A 51 -17.53 1.18 8.67
C THR A 51 -16.61 0.81 7.51
N GLY A 52 -16.14 -0.43 7.48
CA GLY A 52 -15.28 -0.92 6.40
C GLY A 52 -14.56 -2.21 6.74
N VAL A 53 -14.20 -2.96 5.70
CA VAL A 53 -13.33 -4.15 5.82
C VAL A 53 -11.88 -3.66 5.75
N PRO A 54 -11.01 -4.03 6.72
CA PRO A 54 -9.57 -3.78 6.63
C PRO A 54 -8.95 -4.34 5.35
N CYS A 55 -7.92 -3.67 4.84
CA CYS A 55 -7.17 -4.17 3.71
C CYS A 55 -6.34 -5.38 4.12
N ASP A 56 -6.40 -6.44 3.32
CA ASP A 56 -5.49 -7.58 3.42
C ASP A 56 -4.25 -7.25 2.56
N PRO A 57 -3.03 -7.29 3.14
CA PRO A 57 -1.79 -7.02 2.40
C PRO A 57 -1.55 -7.98 1.22
N ASP A 58 -2.14 -9.17 1.23
CA ASP A 58 -2.01 -10.15 0.16
C ASP A 58 -3.09 -9.98 -0.93
N SER A 59 -4.03 -9.04 -0.78
CA SER A 59 -5.10 -8.78 -1.73
C SER A 59 -4.87 -7.50 -2.54
N VAL A 60 -5.13 -7.57 -3.85
CA VAL A 60 -5.23 -6.39 -4.71
C VAL A 60 -6.68 -5.98 -4.85
N TYR A 61 -6.94 -4.70 -4.64
CA TYR A 61 -8.29 -4.14 -4.64
C TYR A 61 -8.55 -3.32 -5.89
N PHE A 62 -9.58 -3.68 -6.66
CA PHE A 62 -9.88 -3.01 -7.91
C PHE A 62 -10.13 -1.51 -7.72
N GLN A 63 -10.96 -1.15 -6.74
CA GLN A 63 -11.33 0.26 -6.51
C GLN A 63 -10.18 1.10 -6.00
N ASN A 64 -9.31 0.52 -5.16
CA ASN A 64 -8.19 1.23 -4.53
C ASN A 64 -6.98 1.33 -5.46
N GLN A 65 -6.67 0.29 -6.23
CA GLN A 65 -5.38 0.15 -6.91
C GLN A 65 -5.51 0.06 -8.44
N ILE A 66 -6.45 -0.72 -8.97
CA ILE A 66 -6.51 -0.98 -10.43
C ILE A 66 -7.23 0.14 -11.18
N LEU A 67 -8.41 0.53 -10.72
CA LEU A 67 -9.21 1.57 -11.37
C LEU A 67 -8.47 2.91 -11.48
N PRO A 68 -7.74 3.39 -10.45
CA PRO A 68 -6.93 4.61 -10.60
C PRO A 68 -5.84 4.48 -11.66
N ILE A 69 -5.17 3.33 -11.78
CA ILE A 69 -4.17 3.10 -12.83
C ILE A 69 -4.83 3.21 -14.21
N LEU A 70 -5.97 2.56 -14.41
CA LEU A 70 -6.70 2.60 -15.68
C LEU A 70 -7.18 4.02 -16.02
N ILE A 71 -7.74 4.74 -15.05
CA ILE A 71 -8.24 6.11 -15.26
C ILE A 71 -7.09 7.06 -15.62
N SER A 72 -6.00 7.01 -14.86
CA SER A 72 -4.90 7.96 -15.04
C SER A 72 -4.11 7.75 -16.34
N ASN A 73 -4.13 6.54 -16.90
CA ASN A 73 -3.28 6.22 -18.05
C ASN A 73 -4.05 5.95 -19.35
N CYS A 74 -5.34 5.58 -19.27
CA CYS A 74 -6.06 5.03 -20.43
C CYS A 74 -7.38 5.74 -20.75
N THR A 75 -7.91 6.60 -19.86
CA THR A 75 -9.25 7.19 -20.01
C THR A 75 -9.23 8.67 -20.34
N GLU A 76 -8.14 9.19 -20.91
CA GLU A 76 -8.09 10.56 -21.42
C GLU A 76 -9.07 10.76 -22.59
N SER A 77 -9.28 12.02 -23.01
CA SER A 77 -10.15 12.32 -24.14
C SER A 77 -9.62 11.69 -25.42
N GLY A 78 -10.52 11.07 -26.20
CA GLY A 78 -10.18 10.31 -27.40
C GLY A 78 -9.64 8.90 -27.11
N CYS A 79 -9.75 8.40 -25.88
CA CYS A 79 -9.26 7.08 -25.48
C CYS A 79 -10.40 6.19 -24.93
N HIS A 80 -10.07 5.25 -24.03
CA HIS A 80 -10.98 4.19 -23.57
C HIS A 80 -11.86 4.60 -22.37
N ASN A 81 -12.49 5.77 -22.46
CA ASN A 81 -13.42 6.26 -21.44
C ASN A 81 -14.89 5.95 -21.79
N ALA A 82 -15.83 6.27 -20.90
CA ALA A 82 -17.26 5.96 -21.11
C ALA A 82 -17.93 6.72 -22.27
N VAL A 83 -17.31 7.80 -22.77
CA VAL A 83 -17.84 8.67 -23.84
C VAL A 83 -17.20 8.30 -25.18
N ASP A 84 -15.88 8.39 -25.27
CA ASP A 84 -15.14 8.25 -26.52
C ASP A 84 -15.04 6.78 -26.95
N LYS A 85 -14.83 5.87 -26.00
CA LYS A 85 -14.79 4.41 -26.20
C LYS A 85 -13.93 4.01 -27.40
N GLU A 86 -12.68 4.48 -27.46
CA GLU A 86 -11.78 4.09 -28.54
C GLU A 86 -11.71 2.56 -28.65
N ASP A 87 -11.81 2.02 -29.87
CA ASP A 87 -11.98 0.59 -30.18
C ASP A 87 -13.14 -0.12 -29.44
N GLY A 88 -14.14 0.63 -29.00
CA GLY A 88 -15.28 0.11 -28.24
C GLY A 88 -14.95 -0.25 -26.78
N VAL A 89 -13.75 0.08 -26.29
CA VAL A 89 -13.27 -0.30 -24.96
C VAL A 89 -13.60 0.78 -23.92
N VAL A 90 -14.06 0.36 -22.74
CA VAL A 90 -14.38 1.25 -21.62
C VAL A 90 -13.64 0.82 -20.36
N LEU A 91 -12.65 1.59 -19.92
CA LEU A 91 -11.80 1.29 -18.75
C LEU A 91 -12.14 2.14 -17.52
N SER A 92 -13.08 3.09 -17.64
CA SER A 92 -13.44 4.02 -16.57
C SER A 92 -14.36 3.42 -15.49
N SER A 93 -14.71 2.14 -15.58
CA SER A 93 -15.52 1.44 -14.58
C SER A 93 -15.30 -0.07 -14.66
N TYR A 94 -15.56 -0.78 -13.56
CA TYR A 94 -15.50 -2.24 -13.52
C TYR A 94 -16.42 -2.89 -14.57
N ALA A 95 -17.67 -2.42 -14.66
CA ALA A 95 -18.64 -2.98 -15.59
C ALA A 95 -18.23 -2.75 -17.06
N GLY A 96 -17.71 -1.57 -17.38
CA GLY A 96 -17.15 -1.28 -18.70
C GLY A 96 -15.99 -2.21 -19.03
N LEU A 97 -15.03 -2.35 -18.11
CA LEU A 97 -13.86 -3.19 -18.28
C LEU A 97 -14.28 -4.64 -18.57
N MET A 98 -15.16 -5.19 -17.73
CA MET A 98 -15.61 -6.58 -17.84
C MET A 98 -16.47 -6.86 -19.08
N SER A 99 -17.19 -5.86 -19.60
CA SER A 99 -18.08 -6.04 -20.75
C SER A 99 -17.41 -5.77 -22.09
N THR A 100 -16.29 -5.03 -22.11
CA THR A 100 -15.66 -4.57 -23.35
C THR A 100 -14.26 -5.14 -23.56
N VAL A 101 -13.57 -5.58 -22.52
CA VAL A 101 -12.25 -6.21 -22.64
C VAL A 101 -12.38 -7.71 -22.67
N GLU A 102 -12.00 -8.30 -23.80
CA GLU A 102 -12.00 -9.73 -24.02
C GLU A 102 -11.02 -10.44 -23.09
N HIS A 103 -11.48 -11.55 -22.48
CA HIS A 103 -10.67 -12.43 -21.65
C HIS A 103 -9.96 -11.75 -20.46
N VAL A 104 -10.49 -10.63 -19.95
CA VAL A 104 -9.85 -9.87 -18.86
C VAL A 104 -9.67 -10.67 -17.56
N THR A 105 -10.49 -11.70 -17.34
CA THR A 105 -10.40 -12.60 -16.17
C THR A 105 -9.48 -13.82 -16.41
N ASP A 106 -8.96 -13.99 -17.63
CA ASP A 106 -8.13 -15.13 -17.98
C ASP A 106 -6.69 -14.91 -17.46
N PRO A 107 -6.12 -15.85 -16.67
CA PRO A 107 -4.75 -15.76 -16.21
C PRO A 107 -3.71 -16.02 -17.31
N ASN A 108 -4.11 -16.48 -18.50
CA ASN A 108 -3.24 -16.60 -19.65
C ASN A 108 -3.06 -15.24 -20.33
N TRP A 109 -1.89 -14.63 -20.14
CA TRP A 109 -1.54 -13.34 -20.74
C TRP A 109 -1.64 -13.31 -22.27
N GLY A 110 -1.46 -14.44 -22.95
CA GLY A 110 -1.57 -14.51 -24.41
C GLY A 110 -3.01 -14.42 -24.94
N GLU A 111 -4.00 -14.66 -24.08
CA GLU A 111 -5.43 -14.55 -24.41
C GLU A 111 -6.06 -13.28 -23.79
N ASN A 112 -5.54 -12.83 -22.65
CA ASN A 112 -6.03 -11.66 -21.92
C ASN A 112 -5.74 -10.35 -22.68
N LYS A 113 -6.76 -9.74 -23.29
CA LYS A 113 -6.60 -8.57 -24.17
C LYS A 113 -5.99 -7.36 -23.47
N LEU A 114 -6.34 -7.11 -22.20
CA LEU A 114 -5.73 -6.02 -21.41
C LEU A 114 -4.22 -6.22 -21.29
N MET A 115 -3.81 -7.43 -20.94
CA MET A 115 -2.41 -7.72 -20.64
C MET A 115 -1.55 -7.80 -21.89
N ARG A 116 -2.10 -8.31 -22.99
CA ARG A 116 -1.45 -8.21 -24.30
C ARG A 116 -1.16 -6.77 -24.69
N ALA A 117 -2.16 -5.89 -24.60
CA ALA A 117 -1.99 -4.50 -24.96
C ALA A 117 -0.94 -3.79 -24.06
N LEU A 118 -0.89 -4.12 -22.76
CA LEU A 118 0.10 -3.56 -21.84
C LEU A 118 1.53 -4.09 -22.08
N LEU A 119 1.66 -5.32 -22.58
CA LEU A 119 2.93 -6.02 -22.75
C LEU A 119 3.42 -6.04 -24.20
N ASP A 120 2.74 -5.37 -25.12
CA ASP A 120 3.14 -5.37 -26.53
C ASP A 120 4.50 -4.66 -26.72
N ASP A 121 5.35 -5.27 -27.53
CA ASP A 121 6.68 -4.74 -27.85
C ASP A 121 6.59 -3.64 -28.92
N ASP A 122 5.55 -3.66 -29.77
CA ASP A 122 5.32 -2.63 -30.77
C ASP A 122 4.68 -1.39 -30.12
N PRO A 123 5.34 -0.20 -30.13
CA PRO A 123 4.78 1.02 -29.57
C PRO A 123 3.46 1.48 -30.19
N ASP A 124 3.15 1.08 -31.42
CA ASP A 124 1.90 1.45 -32.10
C ASP A 124 0.72 0.58 -31.63
N ASP A 125 0.99 -0.65 -31.19
CA ASP A 125 0.00 -1.58 -30.64
C ASP A 125 -0.02 -1.60 -29.09
N ARG A 126 1.04 -1.10 -28.43
CA ARG A 126 1.15 -1.04 -26.97
C ARG A 126 0.31 0.07 -26.36
N MET A 127 -0.43 -0.28 -25.31
CA MET A 127 -1.10 0.66 -24.43
C MET A 127 -0.26 0.99 -23.18
N PRO A 128 -0.25 2.25 -22.71
CA PRO A 128 -1.00 3.38 -23.26
C PRO A 128 -0.35 3.96 -24.53
N TYR A 129 -1.16 4.17 -25.58
CA TYR A 129 -0.70 4.63 -26.88
C TYR A 129 -0.04 6.01 -26.82
N GLY A 130 1.10 6.16 -27.50
CA GLY A 130 1.84 7.42 -27.56
C GLY A 130 2.41 7.91 -26.21
N LYS A 131 2.38 7.07 -25.17
CA LYS A 131 2.92 7.36 -23.84
C LYS A 131 4.01 6.36 -23.45
N ALA A 132 4.71 6.68 -22.37
CA ALA A 132 5.61 5.73 -21.73
C ALA A 132 4.80 4.49 -21.27
N PRO A 133 5.39 3.28 -21.33
CA PRO A 133 4.75 2.10 -20.77
C PRO A 133 4.48 2.29 -19.27
N LEU A 134 3.48 1.57 -18.75
CA LEU A 134 3.27 1.50 -17.31
C LEU A 134 4.52 0.95 -16.61
N SER A 135 4.70 1.32 -15.34
CA SER A 135 5.78 0.73 -14.54
C SER A 135 5.55 -0.77 -14.37
N GLN A 136 6.62 -1.53 -14.18
CA GLN A 136 6.51 -2.97 -13.95
C GLN A 136 5.67 -3.28 -12.71
N GLU A 137 5.74 -2.43 -11.68
CA GLU A 137 4.91 -2.54 -10.48
C GLU A 137 3.42 -2.38 -10.78
N GLN A 138 3.04 -1.44 -11.65
CA GLN A 138 1.65 -1.26 -12.07
C GLN A 138 1.15 -2.47 -12.89
N ILE A 139 1.97 -2.96 -13.81
CA ILE A 139 1.66 -4.18 -14.59
C ILE A 139 1.51 -5.38 -13.66
N ASN A 140 2.40 -5.55 -12.68
CA ASN A 140 2.35 -6.63 -11.70
C ASN A 140 1.11 -6.53 -10.80
N LEU A 141 0.66 -5.32 -10.43
CA LEU A 141 -0.58 -5.11 -9.68
C LEU A 141 -1.80 -5.57 -10.48
N ILE A 142 -1.91 -5.14 -11.74
CA ILE A 142 -2.98 -5.58 -12.65
C ILE A 142 -2.94 -7.09 -12.81
N GLY A 143 -1.75 -7.65 -13.00
CA GLY A 143 -1.57 -9.08 -13.17
C GLY A 143 -1.98 -9.89 -11.93
N THR A 144 -1.56 -9.45 -10.74
CA THR A 144 -1.96 -10.06 -9.46
C THR A 144 -3.47 -9.99 -9.27
N TRP A 145 -4.10 -8.85 -9.58
CA TRP A 145 -5.56 -8.71 -9.50
C TRP A 145 -6.29 -9.70 -10.42
N ILE A 146 -5.81 -9.91 -11.65
CA ILE A 146 -6.38 -10.90 -12.58
C ILE A 146 -6.23 -12.32 -12.01
N GLN A 147 -5.05 -12.67 -11.50
CA GLN A 147 -4.80 -13.97 -10.86
C GLN A 147 -5.68 -14.20 -9.62
N GLN A 148 -6.06 -13.14 -8.92
CA GLN A 148 -6.99 -13.17 -7.78
C GLN A 148 -8.47 -13.23 -8.20
N GLY A 149 -8.73 -13.44 -9.49
CA GLY A 149 -10.08 -13.57 -10.07
C GLY A 149 -10.71 -12.25 -10.47
N ALA A 150 -9.89 -11.21 -10.67
CA ALA A 150 -10.30 -9.91 -11.20
C ALA A 150 -11.54 -9.31 -10.50
N LYS A 151 -11.57 -9.37 -9.16
CA LYS A 151 -12.77 -9.02 -8.37
C LYS A 151 -13.06 -7.52 -8.37
N ASN A 152 -14.34 -7.14 -8.31
CA ASN A 152 -14.75 -5.77 -7.99
C ASN A 152 -14.75 -5.54 -6.47
N ASN A 153 -13.57 -5.51 -5.87
CA ASN A 153 -13.39 -5.37 -4.42
C ASN A 153 -12.84 -3.99 -4.05
N SER A 154 -13.09 -3.62 -2.80
CA SER A 154 -12.48 -2.47 -2.12
C SER A 154 -12.17 -2.84 -0.68
N CYS A 155 -11.22 -2.12 -0.10
CA CYS A 155 -10.99 -2.11 1.33
C CYS A 155 -10.88 -0.68 1.82
N ASN A 156 -10.97 -0.52 3.13
CA ASN A 156 -10.74 0.76 3.76
C ASN A 156 -9.35 0.74 4.38
N GLU A 157 -8.45 1.50 3.77
CA GLU A 157 -7.03 1.64 4.15
C GLU A 157 -6.85 2.25 5.54
N ASN A 158 -7.89 2.88 6.08
CA ASN A 158 -7.90 3.48 7.41
C ASN A 158 -8.55 2.58 8.47
N GLN A 159 -9.07 1.40 8.09
CA GLN A 159 -9.57 0.41 9.05
C GLN A 159 -8.42 -0.37 9.66
N GLY A 160 -8.32 -0.37 10.98
CA GLY A 160 -7.21 -1.01 11.69
C GLY A 160 -5.92 -0.18 11.70
N ALA A 161 -5.90 1.00 11.06
CA ALA A 161 -4.88 2.00 11.35
C ALA A 161 -5.10 2.51 12.80
N CYS A 162 -4.00 2.68 13.55
CA CYS A 162 -4.04 3.24 14.89
C CYS A 162 -4.82 4.56 14.87
N GLU A 163 -5.99 4.63 15.52
CA GLU A 163 -6.78 5.85 15.63
C GLU A 163 -6.03 6.88 16.46
N THR A 164 -5.18 7.68 15.82
CA THR A 164 -4.40 8.72 16.51
C THR A 164 -5.27 9.87 17.00
N ALA A 165 -6.50 9.99 16.50
CA ALA A 165 -7.46 11.01 16.91
C ALA A 165 -8.05 10.75 18.31
N SER A 166 -8.17 9.49 18.73
CA SER A 166 -8.73 9.11 20.03
C SER A 166 -7.64 8.91 21.09
N VAL A 167 -6.39 8.59 20.72
CA VAL A 167 -5.26 8.44 21.64
C VAL A 167 -4.74 9.80 22.15
N LYS A 168 -5.34 10.30 23.25
CA LYS A 168 -4.90 11.53 23.93
C LYS A 168 -3.96 11.22 25.11
N TYR A 169 -2.94 12.07 25.31
CA TYR A 169 -2.07 11.99 26.50
C TYR A 169 -2.88 11.92 27.80
N SER A 170 -3.88 12.79 27.95
CA SER A 170 -4.72 12.84 29.16
C SER A 170 -5.62 11.61 29.35
N ALA A 171 -5.96 10.90 28.27
CA ALA A 171 -6.84 9.74 28.33
C ALA A 171 -6.06 8.45 28.62
N PHE A 172 -4.84 8.30 28.09
CA PHE A 172 -4.10 7.03 28.13
C PHE A 172 -2.79 7.13 28.91
N VAL A 173 -1.95 8.12 28.62
CA VAL A 173 -0.60 8.22 29.18
C VAL A 173 -0.61 8.80 30.59
N GLN A 174 -1.38 9.85 30.82
CA GLN A 174 -1.43 10.56 32.09
C GLN A 174 -1.88 9.65 33.25
N PRO A 175 -2.94 8.82 33.14
CA PRO A 175 -3.32 7.92 34.23
C PRO A 175 -2.24 6.88 34.57
N LEU A 176 -1.49 6.39 33.57
CA LEU A 176 -0.38 5.45 33.78
C LEU A 176 0.76 6.11 34.55
N VAL A 177 1.17 7.31 34.14
CA VAL A 177 2.21 8.09 34.84
C VAL A 177 1.76 8.43 36.26
N GLN A 178 0.50 8.79 36.45
CA GLN A 178 -0.05 9.08 37.77
C GLN A 178 -0.08 7.86 38.69
N ALA A 179 -0.54 6.73 38.18
CA ALA A 179 -0.68 5.51 38.97
C ALA A 179 0.67 4.89 39.36
N ARG A 180 1.73 5.08 38.55
CA ARG A 180 2.97 4.30 38.68
C ARG A 180 4.22 5.12 38.95
N CYS A 181 4.26 6.38 38.52
CA CYS A 181 5.50 7.17 38.50
C CYS A 181 5.43 8.38 39.43
N GLN A 182 4.28 9.04 39.51
CA GLN A 182 4.15 10.32 40.25
C GLN A 182 4.40 10.17 41.76
N GLY A 183 4.26 8.97 42.33
CA GLY A 183 4.59 8.72 43.74
C GLY A 183 6.07 8.92 44.08
N CYS A 184 6.98 8.87 43.09
CA CYS A 184 8.42 9.09 43.28
C CYS A 184 8.96 10.28 42.46
N HIS A 185 8.20 10.79 41.50
CA HIS A 185 8.60 11.86 40.58
C HIS A 185 7.56 12.97 40.54
N SER A 186 7.73 13.95 41.42
CA SER A 186 6.87 15.14 41.57
C SER A 186 7.48 16.38 40.94
#